data_AF-A0A4Q6BI38-F1
#
_entry.id   AF-A0A4Q6BI38-F1
#
_cell.length_a   1.000
_cell.length_b   1.000
_cell.length_c   1.000
_cell.angle_alpha   90.00
_cell.angle_beta   90.00
_cell.angle_gamma   90.00
#
_symmetry.space_group_name_H-M   'P 1'
#
loop_
_entity.id
_entity.type
_entity.pdbx_description
1 polymer ?
#
loop_
_entity_poly.entity_id
_entity_poly.type
_entity_poly.pdbx_seq_one_letter_code
_entity_poly.pdbx_strand_id
1 'polypeptide(L)'
;KEYTAGEYKRTVSIFGEITPKGEEKFREQLEATHQLFKGWVKANRPVVDIDRVATGEYWFGQQALELKLVDELRTSDDYLMSQADTNQIIRVSFEKKQKFSEKLSGIVGKAAESSFLSIYEKLERKKFL
;
A
#
# COMPACT_ATOMS: atom_id res chain seq x y z
N LYS A 1 -8.73 -9.48 38.25
CA LYS A 1 -7.55 -8.59 38.38
C LYS A 1 -6.65 -8.86 37.19
N GLU A 2 -6.66 -7.96 36.21
CA GLU A 2 -5.80 -8.06 35.02
C GLU A 2 -4.47 -7.40 35.37
N TYR A 3 -3.37 -8.13 35.24
CA TYR A 3 -2.02 -7.61 35.50
C TYR A 3 -1.41 -7.20 34.16
N THR A 4 -1.42 -5.90 33.86
CA THR A 4 -0.71 -5.33 32.71
C THR A 4 0.63 -4.75 33.18
N ALA A 5 1.72 -5.09 32.49
CA ALA A 5 3.03 -4.51 32.79
C ALA A 5 3.11 -3.07 32.24
N GLY A 6 3.20 -2.08 33.12
CA GLY A 6 3.40 -0.66 32.79
C GLY A 6 2.10 0.15 32.70
N GLU A 7 2.09 1.36 33.29
CA GLU A 7 0.91 2.23 33.42
C GLU A 7 0.23 2.64 32.09
N TYR A 8 0.89 2.47 30.94
CA TYR A 8 0.47 3.08 29.67
C TYR A 8 0.25 2.09 28.52
N LYS A 9 0.15 0.77 28.77
CA LYS A 9 -0.09 -0.21 27.69
C LYS A 9 -1.46 -0.09 26.98
N ARG A 10 -2.36 0.75 27.48
CA ARG A 10 -3.63 1.12 26.82
C ARG A 10 -3.71 2.64 26.72
N THR A 11 -2.85 3.27 25.92
CA THR A 11 -2.93 4.71 25.67
C THR A 11 -4.17 5.09 24.86
N VAL A 12 -4.68 4.21 23.99
CA VAL A 12 -5.99 4.37 23.34
C VAL A 12 -6.53 2.98 22.97
N SER A 13 -7.70 2.59 23.47
CA SER A 13 -8.43 1.40 23.03
C SER A 13 -9.65 1.86 22.25
N ILE A 14 -9.92 1.25 21.09
CA ILE A 14 -11.16 1.50 20.32
C ILE A 14 -12.43 1.16 21.17
N PHE A 15 -12.25 0.40 22.25
CA PHE A 15 -13.31 -0.08 23.16
C PHE A 15 -13.12 0.32 24.63
N GLY A 16 -12.28 1.31 24.96
CA GLY A 16 -12.02 1.73 26.35
C GLY A 16 -12.12 3.24 26.57
N GLU A 17 -12.48 3.66 27.79
CA GLU A 17 -12.57 5.08 28.16
C GLU A 17 -11.22 5.78 28.00
N ILE A 18 -11.20 6.87 27.23
CA ILE A 18 -10.04 7.75 27.09
C ILE A 18 -9.93 8.56 28.38
N THR A 19 -8.94 8.24 29.23
CA THR A 19 -8.65 9.04 30.42
C THR A 19 -7.82 10.27 30.05
N PRO A 20 -7.93 11.41 30.77
CA PRO A 20 -7.11 12.61 30.51
C PRO A 20 -5.60 12.33 30.48
N LYS A 21 -5.11 11.49 31.41
CA LYS A 21 -3.70 11.05 31.48
C LYS A 21 -3.29 10.21 30.26
N GLY A 22 -4.20 9.38 29.74
CA GLY A 22 -3.98 8.58 28.53
C GLY A 22 -3.90 9.43 27.26
N GLU A 23 -4.78 10.42 27.15
CA GLU A 23 -4.76 11.38 26.04
C GLU A 23 -3.49 12.23 26.03
N GLU A 24 -3.08 12.76 27.18
CA GLU A 24 -1.82 13.52 27.31
C GLU A 24 -0.61 12.70 26.88
N LYS A 25 -0.52 11.45 27.35
CA LYS A 25 0.59 10.55 26.97
C LYS A 25 0.58 10.23 25.48
N PHE A 26 -0.60 10.07 24.88
CA PHE A 26 -0.74 9.83 23.45
C PHE A 26 -0.27 11.03 22.63
N ARG A 27 -0.63 12.26 23.03
CA ARG A 27 -0.15 13.49 22.38
C ARG A 27 1.37 13.63 22.48
N GLU A 28 1.95 13.32 23.63
CA GLU A 28 3.41 13.31 23.82
C GLU A 28 4.10 12.31 22.87
N GLN A 29 3.52 11.11 22.72
CA GLN A 29 4.05 10.09 21.81
C GLN A 29 3.96 10.51 20.33
N LEU A 30 2.86 11.17 19.94
CA LEU A 30 2.70 11.70 18.59
C LEU A 30 3.75 12.78 18.29
N GLU A 31 3.94 13.73 19.19
CA GLU A 31 4.93 14.80 19.02
C GLU A 31 6.36 14.24 18.97
N ALA A 32 6.69 13.31 19.87
CA ALA A 32 8.00 12.65 19.85
C ALA A 32 8.25 11.92 18.52
N THR A 33 7.25 11.22 18.00
CA THR A 33 7.34 10.54 16.69
C THR A 33 7.51 11.55 15.55
N HIS A 34 6.79 12.67 15.60
CA HIS A 34 6.90 13.73 14.61
C HIS A 34 8.30 14.37 14.59
N GLN A 35 8.88 14.66 15.75
CA GLN A 35 10.24 15.19 15.85
C GLN A 35 11.29 14.20 15.33
N LEU A 36 11.13 12.90 15.63
CA LEU A 36 12.01 11.86 15.07
C LEU A 36 11.93 11.81 13.54
N PHE A 37 10.73 11.91 12.97
CA PHE A 37 10.55 11.97 11.52
C PHE A 37 11.23 13.20 10.90
N LYS A 38 11.02 14.40 11.47
CA LYS A 38 11.69 15.64 11.02
C LYS A 38 13.21 15.51 11.07
N GLY A 39 13.74 14.96 12.16
CA GLY A 39 15.16 14.69 12.31
C GLY A 39 15.71 13.74 11.24
N TRP A 40 15.00 12.65 10.96
CA TRP A 40 15.38 11.67 9.94
C TRP A 40 15.40 12.29 8.53
N VAL A 41 14.38 13.06 8.17
CA VAL A 41 14.32 13.74 6.86
C VAL A 41 15.47 14.75 6.73
N LYS A 42 15.71 15.57 7.76
CA LYS A 42 16.78 16.58 7.74
C LYS A 42 18.17 15.95 7.63
N ALA A 43 18.39 14.78 8.26
CA ALA A 43 19.67 14.07 8.18
C ALA A 43 19.93 13.49 6.78
N ASN A 44 18.90 12.94 6.11
CA ASN A 44 19.05 12.33 4.79
C ASN A 44 18.91 13.35 3.65
N ARG A 45 18.27 14.49 3.90
CA ARG A 45 17.98 15.51 2.90
C ARG A 45 18.12 16.94 3.46
N PRO A 46 19.35 17.40 3.75
CA PRO A 46 19.60 18.69 4.41
C PRO A 46 19.12 19.92 3.63
N VAL A 47 18.89 19.76 2.32
CA VAL A 47 18.43 20.82 1.42
C VAL A 47 16.95 21.19 1.61
N VAL A 48 16.18 20.33 2.29
CA VAL A 48 14.75 20.53 2.55
C VAL A 48 14.54 21.46 3.74
N ASP A 49 13.69 22.46 3.56
CA ASP A 49 13.15 23.26 4.64
C ASP A 49 12.07 22.46 5.38
N ILE A 50 12.49 21.74 6.42
CA ILE A 50 11.63 20.80 7.14
C ILE A 50 10.45 21.48 7.84
N ASP A 51 10.62 22.73 8.29
CA ASP A 51 9.59 23.46 9.03
C ASP A 51 8.45 23.90 8.11
N ARG A 52 8.76 24.12 6.83
CA ARG A 52 7.76 24.45 5.80
C ARG A 52 6.92 23.24 5.35
N VAL A 53 7.46 22.03 5.40
CA VAL A 53 6.85 20.84 4.77
C VAL A 53 6.28 19.83 5.75
N ALA A 54 6.73 19.83 7.01
CA ALA A 54 6.28 18.90 8.05
C ALA A 54 5.03 19.42 8.79
N THR A 55 3.99 19.77 8.04
CA THR A 55 2.71 20.30 8.54
C THR A 55 1.60 19.24 8.59
N GLY A 56 1.85 18.04 8.05
CA GLY A 56 0.84 16.99 7.89
C GLY A 56 0.03 17.10 6.59
N GLU A 57 0.37 18.06 5.73
CA GLU A 57 -0.22 18.22 4.41
C GLU A 57 0.40 17.24 3.39
N TYR A 58 -0.23 17.15 2.22
CA TYR A 58 0.29 16.40 1.08
C TYR A 58 0.76 17.35 -0.03
N TRP A 59 1.72 16.88 -0.83
CA TRP A 59 2.30 17.64 -1.93
C TRP A 59 2.17 16.84 -3.22
N PHE A 60 1.63 17.44 -4.27
CA PHE A 60 1.68 16.85 -5.61
C PHE A 60 3.11 16.81 -6.13
N GLY A 61 3.41 15.91 -7.08
CA GLY A 61 4.78 15.67 -7.55
C GLY A 61 5.55 16.94 -7.93
N GLN A 62 4.90 17.87 -8.65
CA GLN A 62 5.53 19.14 -9.05
C GLN A 62 5.85 20.04 -7.86
N GLN A 63 4.95 20.12 -6.87
CA GLN A 63 5.21 20.84 -5.63
C GLN A 63 6.32 20.18 -4.82
N ALA A 64 6.36 18.84 -4.78
CA ALA A 64 7.41 18.10 -4.10
C ALA A 64 8.78 18.37 -4.72
N LEU A 65 8.85 18.52 -6.04
CA LEU A 65 10.09 18.89 -6.72
C LEU A 65 10.53 20.32 -6.35
N GLU A 66 9.61 21.29 -6.37
CA GLU A 66 9.89 22.70 -6.00
C GLU A 66 10.32 22.85 -4.53
N LEU A 67 9.68 22.10 -3.64
CA LEU A 67 10.02 22.02 -2.21
C LEU A 67 11.28 21.18 -1.95
N LYS A 68 11.88 20.64 -3.01
CA LYS A 68 13.04 19.76 -2.97
C LYS A 68 12.82 18.51 -2.13
N LEU A 69 11.58 18.03 -2.01
CA LEU A 69 11.24 16.75 -1.35
C LEU A 69 11.62 15.55 -2.22
N VAL A 70 11.67 15.72 -3.53
CA VAL A 70 12.13 14.72 -4.51
C VAL A 70 13.19 15.35 -5.43
N ASP A 71 13.98 14.50 -6.08
CA ASP A 71 15.06 14.94 -6.97
C ASP A 71 14.60 15.14 -8.41
N GLU A 72 13.68 14.30 -8.89
CA GLU A 72 13.23 14.27 -10.28
C GLU A 72 11.79 13.73 -10.37
N LEU A 73 11.06 14.16 -11.40
CA LEU A 73 9.79 13.57 -11.80
C LEU A 73 9.98 12.77 -13.08
N ARG A 74 9.74 11.47 -13.00
CA ARG A 74 9.86 10.54 -14.14
C ARG A 74 8.99 9.30 -13.92
N THR A 75 8.77 8.54 -14.98
CA THR A 75 8.11 7.24 -14.88
C THR A 75 9.10 6.15 -14.46
N SER A 76 8.58 5.04 -13.94
CA SER A 76 9.40 3.85 -13.63
C SER A 76 10.10 3.31 -14.87
N ASP A 77 9.43 3.37 -16.02
CA ASP A 77 9.95 2.83 -17.28
C ASP A 77 11.10 3.70 -17.78
N ASP A 78 10.96 5.02 -17.74
CA ASP A 78 12.05 5.95 -18.07
C ASP A 78 13.25 5.72 -17.14
N TYR A 79 13.02 5.50 -15.84
CA TYR A 79 14.08 5.17 -14.88
C TYR A 79 14.86 3.93 -15.30
N LEU A 80 14.16 2.83 -15.54
CA LEU A 80 14.79 1.57 -15.95
C LEU A 80 15.53 1.72 -17.27
N MET A 81 14.94 2.36 -18.29
CA MET A 81 15.61 2.58 -19.57
C MET A 81 16.89 3.39 -19.43
N SER A 82 16.92 4.43 -18.60
CA SER A 82 18.15 5.22 -18.38
C SER A 82 19.28 4.44 -17.70
N GLN A 83 18.95 3.35 -16.99
CA GLN A 83 19.94 2.51 -16.32
C GLN A 83 20.36 1.31 -17.17
N ALA A 84 19.64 1.01 -18.26
CA ALA A 84 19.84 -0.20 -19.06
C ALA A 84 21.19 -0.23 -19.81
N ASP A 85 21.76 0.94 -20.11
CA ASP A 85 23.03 1.04 -20.83
C ASP A 85 24.23 0.60 -19.97
N THR A 86 24.14 0.77 -18.65
CA THR A 86 25.25 0.53 -17.72
C THR A 86 24.99 -0.59 -16.73
N ASN A 87 23.73 -1.02 -16.57
CA ASN A 87 23.31 -2.02 -15.60
C ASN A 87 22.48 -3.12 -16.25
N GLN A 88 22.62 -4.34 -15.73
CA GLN A 88 21.73 -5.44 -16.08
C GLN A 88 20.43 -5.35 -15.27
N ILE A 89 19.31 -5.22 -15.96
CA ILE A 89 17.98 -5.13 -15.35
C ILE A 89 17.36 -6.52 -15.29
N ILE A 90 17.04 -6.99 -14.08
CA ILE A 90 16.46 -8.31 -13.84
C ILE A 90 15.10 -8.15 -13.17
N ARG A 91 14.05 -8.71 -13.78
CA ARG A 91 12.71 -8.77 -13.16
C ARG A 91 12.61 -10.00 -12.28
N VAL A 92 12.40 -9.77 -10.98
CA VAL A 92 12.06 -10.82 -10.01
C VAL A 92 10.56 -10.74 -9.74
N SER A 93 9.84 -11.82 -10.02
CA SER A 93 8.42 -11.94 -9.69
C SER A 93 8.17 -13.18 -8.87
N PHE A 94 7.37 -13.03 -7.81
CA PHE A 94 6.88 -14.16 -7.03
C PHE A 94 5.53 -14.61 -7.58
N GLU A 95 5.48 -15.84 -8.11
CA GLU A 95 4.21 -16.48 -8.45
C GLU A 95 3.70 -17.31 -7.29
N LYS A 96 2.54 -16.94 -6.75
CA LYS A 96 1.81 -17.78 -5.79
C LYS A 96 1.35 -19.03 -6.52
N LYS A 97 1.87 -20.21 -6.14
CA LYS A 97 1.39 -21.49 -6.66
C LYS A 97 -0.10 -21.63 -6.36
N GLN A 98 -0.93 -21.59 -7.39
CA GLN A 98 -2.35 -21.93 -7.27
C GLN A 98 -2.47 -23.37 -6.78
N LYS A 99 -3.40 -23.62 -5.85
CA LYS A 99 -3.68 -24.98 -5.40
C LYS A 99 -4.22 -25.78 -6.57
N PHE A 100 -3.88 -27.07 -6.67
CA PHE A 100 -4.37 -27.94 -7.74
C PHE A 100 -5.90 -27.93 -7.83
N SER A 101 -6.58 -27.79 -6.69
CA SER A 101 -8.04 -27.61 -6.59
C SER A 101 -8.56 -26.36 -7.31
N GLU A 102 -7.83 -25.24 -7.26
CA GLU A 102 -8.19 -23.98 -7.92
C GLU A 102 -8.01 -24.08 -9.44
N LYS A 103 -6.97 -24.80 -9.89
CA LYS A 103 -6.78 -25.10 -11.33
C LYS A 103 -7.90 -26.02 -11.84
N LEU A 104 -8.26 -27.04 -11.08
CA LEU A 104 -9.33 -27.98 -11.45
C LEU A 104 -10.70 -27.32 -11.46
N SER A 105 -11.03 -26.48 -10.48
CA SER A 105 -12.29 -25.71 -10.48
C SER A 105 -12.38 -24.75 -11.66
N GLY A 106 -11.27 -24.13 -12.08
CA GLY A 106 -11.23 -23.30 -13.28
C GLY A 106 -11.47 -24.07 -14.58
N ILE A 107 -10.99 -25.32 -14.68
CA ILE A 107 -11.24 -26.19 -15.84
C ILE A 107 -12.70 -26.67 -15.86
N VAL A 108 -13.23 -27.09 -14.71
CA VAL A 108 -14.63 -27.54 -14.57
C VAL A 108 -15.60 -26.39 -14.85
N GLY A 109 -15.32 -25.18 -14.36
CA GLY A 109 -16.12 -23.99 -14.65
C GLY A 109 -16.20 -23.68 -16.15
N LYS A 110 -15.07 -23.68 -16.84
CA LYS A 110 -15.02 -23.47 -18.31
C LYS A 110 -15.75 -24.56 -19.11
N ALA A 111 -15.67 -25.81 -18.66
CA ALA A 111 -16.38 -26.92 -19.29
C ALA A 111 -17.90 -26.83 -19.07
N ALA A 112 -18.33 -26.39 -17.89
CA ALA A 112 -19.75 -26.15 -17.58
C ALA A 112 -20.32 -24.99 -18.40
N GLU A 113 -19.60 -23.87 -18.53
CA GLU A 113 -20.00 -22.74 -19.39
C GLU A 113 -20.13 -23.16 -20.86
N SER A 114 -19.16 -23.91 -21.38
CA SER A 114 -19.17 -24.38 -22.77
C SER A 114 -20.31 -25.38 -23.04
N SER A 115 -20.62 -26.23 -22.05
CA SER A 115 -21.76 -27.16 -22.11
C SER A 115 -23.10 -26.42 -22.02
N PHE A 116 -23.18 -25.38 -21.20
CA PHE A 116 -24.38 -24.56 -21.07
C PHE A 116 -24.66 -23.77 -22.34
N LEU A 117 -23.64 -23.14 -22.95
CA LEU A 117 -23.76 -22.42 -24.22
C LEU A 117 -24.21 -23.35 -25.35
N SER A 118 -23.63 -24.54 -25.46
CA SER A 118 -24.01 -25.51 -26.48
C SER A 118 -25.42 -26.09 -26.29
N ILE A 119 -25.92 -26.17 -25.05
CA ILE A 119 -27.32 -26.51 -24.76
C ILE A 119 -28.26 -25.35 -25.10
N TYR A 120 -27.88 -24.11 -24.76
CA TYR A 120 -28.65 -22.90 -25.09
C TYR A 120 -28.79 -22.72 -26.60
N GLU A 121 -27.71 -22.86 -27.36
CA GLU A 121 -27.72 -22.82 -28.82
C GLU A 121 -28.58 -23.94 -29.44
N LYS A 122 -28.63 -25.13 -28.81
CA LYS A 122 -29.50 -26.22 -29.26
C LYS A 122 -30.97 -25.93 -28.97
N LEU A 123 -31.28 -25.26 -27.87
CA LEU A 123 -32.65 -24.83 -27.51
C LEU A 123 -33.14 -23.68 -28.41
N GLU A 124 -32.29 -22.70 -28.74
CA GLU A 124 -32.64 -21.67 -29.72
C GLU A 124 -32.92 -22.26 -31.11
N ARG A 125 -32.07 -23.18 -31.60
CA ARG A 125 -32.30 -23.87 -32.89
C ARG A 125 -33.62 -24.62 -32.95
N LYS A 126 -34.07 -25.17 -31.83
CA LYS A 126 -35.33 -25.94 -31.74
C LYS A 126 -36.57 -25.06 -31.65
N LYS A 127 -36.41 -23.76 -31.39
CA LYS A 127 -37.50 -22.77 -31.31
C LYS A 127 -37.79 -22.10 -32.65
N PHE A 128 -36.92 -22.32 -33.65
CA PHE A 128 -37.01 -21.80 -35.02
C PHE A 128 -37.39 -22.88 -36.07
N LEU A 129 -37.76 -24.07 -35.61
CA LEU A 129 -38.41 -25.15 -36.37
C LEU A 129 -39.76 -25.45 -35.72
#